data_AF-A0A7J2J651-F1
#
_entry.id   AF-A0A7J2J651-F1
#
_cell.length_a   1.000
_cell.length_b   1.000
_cell.length_c   1.000
_cell.angle_alpha   90.00
_cell.angle_beta   90.00
_cell.angle_gamma   90.00
#
_symmetry.space_group_name_H-M   'P 1'
#
loop_
_entity.id
_entity.type
_entity.pdbx_description
1 polymer ?
#
loop_
_entity_poly.entity_id
_entity_poly.type
_entity_poly.pdbx_seq_one_letter_code
_entity_poly.pdbx_strand_id
1 'polypeptide(L)'
;MSVLKRISSSEGLEVSEEVLMEIARRSLGDLRAAINDLQAVGSTGLDGLGYRDREENIFQALARIIKSNSMQSAKASTSGLDMTPDELLTWIEENSPRVMTDLRSIAEAYYYISRADQFLSRVTRRQYYGFWSYALELMTGGVALSKKEIKFSKFQSPRYVKEMASTAKFRRIRDSIASKISEKCHVSRRIALSEYLPYLSLMIKHGKSLSEFFDFTEEEVEYLRKWG
;
A
#
# COMPACT_ATOMS: atom_id res chain seq x y z
N MET A 1 -1.84 -17.21 20.39
CA MET A 1 -2.78 -18.20 20.97
C MET A 1 -2.99 -18.02 22.47
N SER A 2 -1.92 -17.91 23.29
CA SER A 2 -2.04 -17.76 24.75
C SER A 2 -2.94 -16.59 25.20
N VAL A 3 -2.86 -15.45 24.50
CA VAL A 3 -3.67 -14.26 24.81
C VAL A 3 -5.16 -14.49 24.54
N LEU A 4 -5.52 -15.08 23.39
CA LEU A 4 -6.93 -15.34 23.04
C LEU A 4 -7.57 -16.37 23.98
N LYS A 5 -6.84 -17.44 24.33
CA LYS A 5 -7.31 -18.46 25.28
C LYS A 5 -7.59 -17.87 26.67
N ARG A 6 -6.71 -16.95 27.12
CA ARG A 6 -6.89 -16.22 28.38
C ARG A 6 -8.13 -15.32 28.34
N ILE A 7 -8.34 -14.57 27.26
CA ILE A 7 -9.50 -13.68 27.09
C ILE A 7 -10.80 -14.49 27.02
N SER A 8 -10.83 -15.57 26.23
CA SER A 8 -12.00 -16.47 26.15
C SER A 8 -12.39 -17.02 27.51
N SER A 9 -11.39 -17.43 28.32
CA SER A 9 -11.62 -17.97 29.66
C SER A 9 -12.11 -16.89 30.64
N SER A 10 -11.60 -15.65 30.55
CA SER A 10 -12.02 -14.56 31.44
C SER A 10 -13.41 -14.04 31.12
N GLU A 11 -13.83 -14.10 29.86
CA GLU A 11 -15.15 -13.66 29.38
C GLU A 11 -16.21 -14.77 29.42
N GLY A 12 -15.85 -15.98 29.88
CA GLY A 12 -16.77 -17.13 29.93
C GLY A 12 -17.21 -17.65 28.56
N LEU A 13 -16.41 -17.41 27.52
CA LEU A 13 -16.68 -17.86 26.15
C LEU A 13 -16.17 -19.29 25.95
N GLU A 14 -17.07 -20.23 25.66
CA GLU A 14 -16.73 -21.60 25.28
C GLU A 14 -16.37 -21.68 23.78
N VAL A 15 -15.13 -21.31 23.45
CA VAL A 15 -14.61 -21.36 22.07
C VAL A 15 -13.61 -22.51 21.95
N SER A 16 -13.78 -23.38 20.94
CA SER A 16 -12.87 -24.50 20.71
C SER A 16 -11.47 -24.02 20.31
N GLU A 17 -10.45 -24.83 20.61
CA GLU A 17 -9.05 -24.49 20.29
C GLU A 17 -8.81 -24.35 18.78
N GLU A 18 -9.54 -25.12 17.97
CA GLU A 18 -9.53 -25.03 16.50
C GLU A 18 -9.98 -23.65 16.01
N VAL A 19 -11.03 -23.09 16.62
CA VAL A 19 -11.58 -21.77 16.27
C VAL A 19 -10.61 -20.66 16.72
N LEU A 20 -9.98 -20.81 17.89
CA LEU A 20 -8.95 -19.88 18.34
C LEU A 20 -7.70 -19.92 17.45
N MET A 21 -7.31 -21.09 16.93
CA MET A 21 -6.24 -21.22 15.95
C MET A 21 -6.60 -20.56 14.63
N GLU A 22 -7.84 -20.74 14.16
CA GLU A 22 -8.31 -20.14 12.92
C GLU A 22 -8.34 -18.60 13.02
N ILE A 23 -8.84 -18.04 14.12
CA ILE A 23 -8.75 -16.59 14.39
C ILE A 23 -7.29 -16.14 14.38
N ALA A 24 -6.41 -16.81 15.12
CA ALA A 24 -5.00 -16.44 15.21
C ALA A 24 -4.29 -16.49 13.84
N ARG A 25 -4.65 -17.45 12.98
CA ARG A 25 -4.15 -17.56 11.60
C ARG A 25 -4.66 -16.39 10.75
N ARG A 26 -5.96 -16.09 10.80
CA ARG A 26 -6.60 -15.03 10.01
C ARG A 26 -6.08 -13.63 10.36
N SER A 27 -5.78 -13.38 11.63
CA SER A 27 -5.35 -12.05 12.06
C SER A 27 -3.92 -11.69 11.69
N LEU A 28 -3.12 -12.63 11.14
CA LEU A 28 -1.75 -12.39 10.63
C LEU A 28 -0.84 -11.62 11.62
N GLY A 29 -1.03 -11.82 12.93
CA GLY A 29 -0.27 -11.15 13.98
C GLY A 29 -0.85 -9.82 14.50
N ASP A 30 -1.97 -9.33 13.95
CA ASP A 30 -2.71 -8.19 14.50
C ASP A 30 -3.58 -8.65 15.68
N LEU A 31 -3.14 -8.32 16.89
CA LEU A 31 -3.86 -8.67 18.12
C LEU A 31 -5.22 -7.98 18.23
N ARG A 32 -5.38 -6.76 17.71
CA ARG A 32 -6.65 -6.03 17.75
C ARG A 32 -7.67 -6.71 16.85
N ALA A 33 -7.27 -7.08 15.64
CA ALA A 33 -8.12 -7.85 14.72
C ALA A 33 -8.54 -9.18 15.37
N ALA A 34 -7.60 -9.90 15.98
CA ALA A 34 -7.88 -11.18 16.64
C ALA A 34 -8.88 -11.06 17.81
N ILE A 35 -8.79 -9.99 18.61
CA ILE A 35 -9.73 -9.73 19.71
C ILE A 35 -11.13 -9.41 19.16
N ASN A 36 -11.22 -8.61 18.10
CA ASN A 36 -12.51 -8.28 17.47
C ASN A 36 -13.18 -9.51 16.87
N ASP A 37 -12.41 -10.39 16.21
CA ASP A 37 -12.93 -11.63 15.65
C ASP A 37 -13.38 -12.60 16.76
N LEU A 38 -12.64 -12.67 17.88
CA LEU A 38 -13.07 -13.42 19.07
C LEU A 38 -14.38 -12.87 19.66
N GLN A 39 -14.52 -11.55 19.74
CA GLN A 39 -15.75 -10.90 20.21
C GLN A 39 -16.93 -11.19 19.27
N ALA A 40 -16.71 -11.19 17.95
CA ALA A 40 -17.73 -11.54 16.97
C ALA A 40 -18.19 -12.99 17.14
N VAL A 41 -17.27 -13.93 17.33
CA VAL A 41 -17.60 -15.34 17.63
C VAL A 41 -18.43 -15.46 18.91
N GLY A 42 -18.05 -14.74 19.97
CA GLY A 42 -18.79 -14.76 21.23
C GLY A 42 -20.20 -14.16 21.13
N SER A 43 -20.44 -13.27 20.16
CA SER A 43 -21.73 -12.56 20.02
C SER A 43 -22.68 -13.23 19.03
N THR A 44 -22.18 -13.77 17.92
CA THR A 44 -22.99 -14.28 16.80
C THR A 44 -22.68 -15.73 16.41
N GLY A 45 -21.82 -16.43 17.15
CA GLY A 45 -21.35 -17.76 16.79
C GLY A 45 -20.36 -17.76 15.61
N LEU A 46 -20.05 -18.95 15.09
CA LEU A 46 -19.07 -19.14 13.99
C LEU A 46 -19.44 -18.39 12.70
N ASP A 47 -20.72 -18.10 12.48
CA ASP A 47 -21.20 -17.30 11.34
C ASP A 47 -20.73 -15.84 11.42
N GLY A 48 -20.30 -15.37 12.60
CA GLY A 48 -19.65 -14.07 12.79
C GLY A 48 -18.24 -13.98 12.21
N LEU A 49 -17.58 -15.12 11.97
CA LEU A 49 -16.29 -15.19 11.29
C LEU A 49 -16.52 -15.08 9.78
N GLY A 50 -16.90 -13.89 9.33
CA GLY A 50 -16.99 -13.57 7.90
C GLY A 50 -15.72 -14.02 7.14
N TYR A 51 -15.89 -14.40 5.87
CA TYR A 51 -14.78 -14.83 5.01
C TYR A 51 -13.84 -13.64 4.73
N ARG A 52 -12.79 -13.49 5.55
CA ARG A 52 -11.84 -12.37 5.50
C ARG A 52 -10.42 -12.82 5.13
N ASP A 53 -10.27 -13.80 4.25
CA ASP A 53 -8.99 -13.92 3.53
C ASP A 53 -8.95 -12.86 2.44
N ARG A 54 -8.58 -11.63 2.84
CA ARG A 54 -8.46 -10.48 1.93
C ARG A 54 -7.47 -10.77 0.80
N GLU A 55 -6.38 -11.51 1.08
CA GLU A 55 -5.36 -11.84 0.09
C GLU A 55 -5.87 -12.88 -0.92
N GLU A 56 -6.53 -13.95 -0.46
CA GLU A 56 -7.12 -14.94 -1.36
C GLU A 56 -8.19 -14.29 -2.26
N ASN A 57 -9.04 -13.43 -1.68
CA ASN A 57 -10.11 -12.75 -2.41
C ASN A 57 -9.57 -11.79 -3.49
N ILE A 58 -8.53 -11.00 -3.19
CA ILE A 58 -7.93 -10.11 -4.19
C ILE A 58 -7.22 -10.88 -5.32
N PHE A 59 -6.54 -11.99 -5.04
CA PHE A 59 -5.91 -12.79 -6.09
C PHE A 59 -6.94 -13.40 -7.05
N GLN A 60 -8.08 -13.87 -6.53
CA GLN A 60 -9.18 -14.35 -7.36
C GLN A 60 -9.79 -13.21 -8.19
N ALA A 61 -10.01 -12.03 -7.60
CA ALA A 61 -10.52 -10.88 -8.32
C ALA A 61 -9.57 -10.40 -9.42
N LEU A 62 -8.27 -10.31 -9.16
CA LEU A 62 -7.25 -9.98 -10.17
C LEU A 62 -7.26 -10.99 -11.32
N ALA A 63 -7.40 -12.28 -11.02
CA ALA A 63 -7.51 -13.31 -12.05
C ALA A 63 -8.73 -13.07 -12.95
N ARG A 64 -9.88 -12.74 -12.36
CA ARG A 64 -11.13 -12.48 -13.10
C ARG A 64 -11.04 -11.19 -13.91
N ILE A 65 -10.50 -10.10 -13.33
CA ILE A 65 -10.29 -8.82 -14.01
C ILE A 65 -9.41 -9.03 -15.23
N ILE A 66 -8.20 -9.55 -15.07
CA ILE A 66 -7.25 -9.66 -16.17
C ILE A 66 -7.78 -10.60 -17.24
N LYS A 67 -8.43 -11.72 -16.91
CA LYS A 67 -8.97 -12.66 -17.90
C LYS A 67 -10.25 -12.18 -18.58
N SER A 68 -10.92 -11.16 -18.06
CA SER A 68 -12.23 -10.71 -18.56
C SER A 68 -12.14 -10.14 -19.98
N ASN A 69 -13.08 -10.50 -20.85
CA ASN A 69 -13.23 -9.91 -22.19
C ASN A 69 -14.33 -8.84 -22.27
N SER A 70 -14.83 -8.40 -21.11
CA SER A 70 -15.90 -7.39 -20.99
C SER A 70 -15.56 -6.39 -19.89
N MET A 71 -15.81 -5.11 -20.18
CA MET A 71 -15.67 -4.00 -19.24
C MET A 71 -16.54 -4.23 -17.99
N GLN A 72 -17.79 -4.65 -18.20
CA GLN A 72 -18.77 -4.87 -17.15
C GLN A 72 -18.37 -6.06 -16.26
N SER A 73 -17.92 -7.16 -16.85
CA SER A 73 -17.48 -8.34 -16.09
C SER A 73 -16.20 -8.07 -15.29
N ALA A 74 -15.26 -7.30 -15.86
CA ALA A 74 -14.06 -6.89 -15.17
C ALA A 74 -14.39 -6.01 -13.95
N LYS A 75 -15.27 -5.01 -14.14
CA LYS A 75 -15.73 -4.14 -13.04
C LYS A 75 -16.51 -4.91 -11.98
N ALA A 76 -17.42 -5.82 -12.40
CA ALA A 76 -18.21 -6.62 -11.47
C ALA A 76 -17.33 -7.49 -10.56
N SER A 77 -16.15 -7.89 -11.03
CA SER A 77 -15.18 -8.67 -10.26
C SER A 77 -14.58 -7.91 -9.06
N THR A 78 -14.81 -6.61 -8.93
CA THR A 78 -14.43 -5.84 -7.73
C THR A 78 -15.49 -5.85 -6.64
N SER A 79 -16.70 -6.35 -6.94
CA SER A 79 -17.81 -6.39 -5.98
C SER A 79 -17.48 -7.36 -4.85
N GLY A 80 -17.60 -6.90 -3.60
CA GLY A 80 -17.30 -7.71 -2.42
C GLY A 80 -15.80 -7.74 -2.04
N LEU A 81 -14.94 -6.98 -2.73
CA LEU A 81 -13.60 -6.70 -2.22
C LEU A 81 -13.68 -5.69 -1.08
N ASP A 82 -13.10 -6.05 0.05
CA ASP A 82 -12.95 -5.18 1.23
C ASP A 82 -11.70 -4.31 1.09
N MET A 83 -11.67 -3.49 0.03
CA MET A 83 -10.56 -2.62 -0.36
C MET A 83 -11.06 -1.35 -1.03
N THR A 84 -10.35 -0.25 -0.86
CA THR A 84 -10.63 0.99 -1.59
C THR A 84 -10.17 0.88 -3.06
N PRO A 85 -10.73 1.70 -3.98
CA PRO A 85 -10.25 1.73 -5.36
C PRO A 85 -8.77 2.10 -5.51
N ASP A 86 -8.21 2.94 -4.63
CA ASP A 86 -6.79 3.27 -4.59
C ASP A 86 -5.90 2.10 -4.17
N GLU A 87 -6.32 1.33 -3.18
CA GLU A 87 -5.64 0.09 -2.81
C GLU A 87 -5.68 -0.88 -4.00
N LEU A 88 -6.86 -1.14 -4.58
CA LEU A 88 -7.03 -2.03 -5.72
C LEU A 88 -6.18 -1.61 -6.94
N LEU A 89 -6.11 -0.30 -7.25
CA LEU A 89 -5.28 0.20 -8.35
C LEU A 89 -3.82 -0.23 -8.20
N THR A 90 -3.29 -0.16 -6.97
CA THR A 90 -1.91 -0.55 -6.67
C THR A 90 -1.67 -2.05 -6.94
N TRP A 91 -2.66 -2.89 -6.65
CA TRP A 91 -2.59 -4.33 -6.97
C TRP A 91 -2.63 -4.60 -8.47
N ILE A 92 -3.47 -3.87 -9.20
CA ILE A 92 -3.56 -3.99 -10.66
C ILE A 92 -2.26 -3.53 -11.32
N GLU A 93 -1.68 -2.41 -10.86
CA GLU A 93 -0.41 -1.87 -11.34
C GLU A 93 0.74 -2.88 -11.19
N GLU A 94 0.93 -3.42 -9.98
CA GLU A 94 2.03 -4.37 -9.69
C GLU A 94 1.92 -5.64 -10.53
N ASN A 95 0.70 -6.07 -10.87
CA ASN A 95 0.44 -7.38 -11.47
C ASN A 95 0.18 -7.36 -12.97
N SER A 96 -0.23 -6.23 -13.55
CA SER A 96 -0.45 -6.10 -15.01
C SER A 96 0.78 -6.50 -15.84
N PRO A 97 2.00 -5.96 -15.61
CA PRO A 97 3.18 -6.32 -16.40
C PRO A 97 3.71 -7.73 -16.09
N ARG A 98 3.24 -8.37 -15.02
CA ARG A 98 3.61 -9.75 -14.70
C ARG A 98 2.85 -10.75 -15.57
N VAL A 99 1.59 -10.46 -15.86
CA VAL A 99 0.69 -11.36 -16.59
C VAL A 99 0.70 -11.09 -18.09
N MET A 100 0.76 -9.82 -18.51
CA MET A 100 0.83 -9.45 -19.93
C MET A 100 2.23 -9.68 -20.48
N THR A 101 2.33 -10.27 -21.68
CA THR A 101 3.61 -10.64 -22.30
C THR A 101 4.16 -9.61 -23.27
N ASP A 102 3.29 -8.88 -23.97
CA ASP A 102 3.71 -7.92 -24.98
C ASP A 102 3.73 -6.47 -24.46
N LEU A 103 4.75 -5.73 -24.89
CA LEU A 103 4.97 -4.34 -24.45
C LEU A 103 3.82 -3.39 -24.83
N ARG A 104 3.07 -3.69 -25.89
CA ARG A 104 1.96 -2.85 -26.33
C ARG A 104 0.77 -2.98 -25.38
N SER A 105 0.38 -4.20 -25.02
CA SER A 105 -0.64 -4.47 -23.99
C SER A 105 -0.26 -3.84 -22.66
N ILE A 106 1.02 -3.93 -22.27
CA ILE A 106 1.50 -3.30 -21.03
C ILE A 106 1.37 -1.78 -21.12
N ALA A 107 1.82 -1.16 -22.21
CA ALA A 107 1.70 0.30 -22.40
C ALA A 107 0.24 0.77 -22.38
N GLU A 108 -0.65 0.04 -23.03
CA GLU A 108 -2.07 0.35 -23.05
C GLU A 108 -2.73 0.16 -21.67
N ALA A 109 -2.38 -0.91 -20.95
CA ALA A 109 -2.82 -1.10 -19.58
C ALA A 109 -2.37 0.07 -18.66
N TYR A 110 -1.12 0.49 -18.76
CA TYR A 110 -0.59 1.62 -17.98
C TYR A 110 -1.21 2.96 -18.39
N TYR A 111 -1.63 3.12 -19.65
CA TYR A 111 -2.45 4.27 -20.06
C TYR A 111 -3.77 4.31 -19.27
N TYR A 112 -4.49 3.20 -19.17
CA TYR A 112 -5.73 3.15 -18.39
C TYR A 112 -5.51 3.29 -16.87
N ILE A 113 -4.45 2.67 -16.32
CA ILE A 113 -4.04 2.82 -14.91
C ILE A 113 -3.77 4.30 -14.59
N SER A 114 -2.99 4.99 -15.44
CA SER A 114 -2.68 6.42 -15.25
C SER A 114 -3.94 7.29 -15.27
N ARG A 115 -4.92 6.97 -16.13
CA ARG A 115 -6.19 7.69 -16.17
C ARG A 115 -7.06 7.41 -14.95
N ALA A 116 -7.08 6.17 -14.45
CA ALA A 116 -7.75 5.83 -13.21
C ALA A 116 -7.15 6.60 -12.01
N ASP A 117 -5.82 6.66 -11.90
CA ASP A 117 -5.12 7.44 -10.87
C ASP A 117 -5.52 8.92 -10.89
N GLN A 118 -5.64 9.53 -12.07
CA GLN A 118 -6.12 10.91 -12.19
C GLN A 118 -7.53 11.10 -11.61
N PHE A 119 -8.44 10.13 -11.79
CA PHE A 119 -9.77 10.17 -11.18
C PHE A 119 -9.70 9.99 -9.66
N LEU A 120 -8.87 9.06 -9.17
CA LEU A 120 -8.68 8.86 -7.73
C LEU A 120 -8.07 10.10 -7.06
N SER A 121 -7.09 10.75 -7.69
CA SER A 121 -6.54 12.02 -7.22
C SER A 121 -7.62 13.11 -7.12
N ARG A 122 -8.57 13.15 -8.06
CA ARG A 122 -9.72 14.07 -8.00
C ARG A 122 -10.69 13.71 -6.87
N VAL A 123 -10.89 12.42 -6.57
CA VAL A 123 -11.69 11.99 -5.40
C VAL A 123 -11.05 12.53 -4.14
N THR A 124 -9.75 12.31 -3.93
CA THR A 124 -9.05 12.78 -2.73
C THR A 124 -9.11 14.31 -2.58
N ARG A 125 -8.95 15.06 -3.69
CA ARG A 125 -8.97 16.53 -3.66
C ARG A 125 -10.37 17.13 -3.48
N ARG A 126 -11.40 16.51 -4.05
CA ARG A 126 -12.77 17.06 -4.09
C ARG A 126 -13.75 16.37 -3.16
N GLN A 127 -13.36 15.24 -2.56
CA GLN A 127 -14.21 14.35 -1.78
C GLN A 127 -15.46 13.89 -2.53
N TYR A 128 -15.39 13.86 -3.88
CA TYR A 128 -16.49 13.42 -4.74
C TYR A 128 -16.30 11.95 -5.14
N TYR A 129 -16.87 11.05 -4.34
CA TYR A 129 -16.76 9.59 -4.52
C TYR A 129 -17.45 9.06 -5.78
N GLY A 130 -18.30 9.87 -6.44
CA GLY A 130 -18.87 9.51 -7.74
C GLY A 130 -17.83 9.25 -8.83
N PHE A 131 -16.59 9.75 -8.67
CA PHE A 131 -15.50 9.43 -9.60
C PHE A 131 -14.92 8.02 -9.44
N TRP A 132 -15.26 7.28 -8.37
CA TRP A 132 -14.84 5.89 -8.23
C TRP A 132 -15.37 4.99 -9.33
N SER A 133 -16.59 5.22 -9.83
CA SER A 133 -17.16 4.43 -10.91
C SER A 133 -16.29 4.49 -12.18
N TYR A 134 -15.79 5.68 -12.52
CA TYR A 134 -14.91 5.92 -13.66
C TYR A 134 -13.51 5.33 -13.42
N ALA A 135 -12.94 5.52 -12.23
CA ALA A 135 -11.64 4.94 -11.88
C ALA A 135 -11.69 3.40 -11.98
N LEU A 136 -12.72 2.78 -11.39
CA LEU A 136 -12.96 1.33 -11.43
C LEU A 136 -13.08 0.82 -12.86
N GLU A 137 -13.87 1.46 -13.71
CA GLU A 137 -14.01 1.09 -15.13
C GLU A 137 -12.67 1.10 -15.87
N LEU A 138 -11.89 2.16 -15.70
CA LEU A 138 -10.59 2.29 -16.37
C LEU A 138 -9.58 1.27 -15.87
N MET A 139 -9.39 1.17 -14.55
CA MET A 139 -8.38 0.28 -13.99
C MET A 139 -8.73 -1.20 -14.10
N THR A 140 -10.01 -1.55 -14.22
CA THR A 140 -10.41 -2.95 -14.40
C THR A 140 -10.58 -3.28 -15.87
N GLY A 141 -11.68 -2.83 -16.48
CA GLY A 141 -12.02 -3.21 -17.84
C GLY A 141 -11.09 -2.61 -18.88
N GLY A 142 -10.59 -1.37 -18.68
CA GLY A 142 -9.59 -0.79 -19.58
C GLY A 142 -8.31 -1.62 -19.63
N VAL A 143 -7.78 -2.00 -18.45
CA VAL A 143 -6.63 -2.90 -18.32
C VAL A 143 -6.93 -4.29 -18.88
N ALA A 144 -8.09 -4.85 -18.57
CA ALA A 144 -8.49 -6.17 -19.06
C ALA A 144 -8.54 -6.21 -20.59
N LEU A 145 -9.12 -5.19 -21.24
CA LEU A 145 -9.26 -5.12 -22.69
C LEU A 145 -7.96 -4.73 -23.41
N SER A 146 -6.95 -4.24 -22.68
CA SER A 146 -5.62 -3.96 -23.23
C SER A 146 -4.85 -5.24 -23.58
N LYS A 147 -5.21 -6.38 -22.99
CA LYS A 147 -4.45 -7.62 -23.17
C LYS A 147 -4.63 -8.18 -24.58
N LYS A 148 -3.53 -8.58 -25.20
CA LYS A 148 -3.53 -9.47 -26.36
C LYS A 148 -3.22 -10.91 -25.98
N GLU A 149 -2.14 -11.10 -25.23
CA GLU A 149 -1.71 -12.41 -24.72
C GLU A 149 -1.39 -12.31 -23.23
N ILE A 150 -1.68 -13.39 -22.51
CA ILE A 150 -1.38 -13.51 -21.08
C ILE A 150 -0.62 -14.81 -20.81
N LYS A 151 0.34 -14.75 -19.90
CA LYS A 151 1.01 -15.93 -19.35
C LYS A 151 0.54 -16.23 -17.94
N PHE A 152 0.65 -17.49 -17.54
CA PHE A 152 0.46 -17.82 -16.14
C PHE A 152 1.57 -17.15 -15.31
N SER A 153 1.17 -16.41 -14.29
CA SER A 153 2.09 -15.78 -13.34
C SER A 153 1.43 -15.69 -11.98
N LYS A 154 2.21 -15.95 -10.93
CA LYS A 154 1.72 -15.79 -9.56
C LYS A 154 1.57 -14.30 -9.27
N PHE A 155 0.40 -13.90 -8.80
CA PHE A 155 0.17 -12.56 -8.32
C PHE A 155 1.00 -12.27 -7.07
N GLN A 156 1.37 -11.00 -6.89
CA GLN A 156 2.14 -10.53 -5.75
C GLN A 156 1.46 -9.32 -5.12
N SER A 157 1.57 -9.21 -3.80
CA SER A 157 1.16 -8.00 -3.07
C SER A 157 2.01 -6.81 -3.51
N PRO A 158 1.44 -5.60 -3.58
CA PRO A 158 2.13 -4.39 -4.03
C PRO A 158 3.43 -4.14 -3.28
N ARG A 159 4.52 -3.94 -4.02
CA ARG A 159 5.81 -3.59 -3.41
C ARG A 159 5.82 -2.15 -2.92
N TYR A 160 5.16 -1.26 -3.66
CA TYR A 160 5.09 0.16 -3.36
C TYR A 160 4.72 0.46 -1.91
N VAL A 161 3.70 -0.21 -1.35
CA VAL A 161 3.26 0.00 0.04
C VAL A 161 4.37 -0.39 1.03
N LYS A 162 5.02 -1.53 0.80
CA LYS A 162 6.13 -2.01 1.65
C LYS A 162 7.33 -1.08 1.55
N GLU A 163 7.65 -0.62 0.34
CA GLU A 163 8.74 0.32 0.08
C GLU A 163 8.46 1.70 0.69
N MET A 164 7.24 2.21 0.58
CA MET A 164 6.83 3.45 1.23
C MET A 164 7.00 3.36 2.74
N ALA A 165 6.59 2.25 3.35
CA ALA A 165 6.72 2.04 4.79
C ALA A 165 8.20 1.95 5.20
N SER A 166 9.02 1.16 4.49
CA SER A 166 10.43 0.97 4.82
C SER A 166 11.25 2.25 4.69
N THR A 167 10.91 3.11 3.72
CA THR A 167 11.60 4.38 3.49
C THR A 167 10.98 5.58 4.23
N ALA A 168 9.89 5.38 4.99
CA ALA A 168 9.20 6.47 5.69
C ALA A 168 10.08 7.17 6.74
N LYS A 169 10.95 6.42 7.43
CA LYS A 169 11.90 7.00 8.38
C LYS A 169 12.92 7.89 7.67
N PHE A 170 13.55 7.38 6.62
CA PHE A 170 14.54 8.11 5.83
C PHE A 170 13.96 9.37 5.19
N ARG A 171 12.73 9.30 4.63
CA ARG A 171 12.06 10.49 4.08
C ARG A 171 11.82 11.54 5.15
N ARG A 172 11.39 11.16 6.36
CA ARG A 172 11.18 12.11 7.47
C ARG A 172 12.49 12.84 7.85
N ILE A 173 13.59 12.10 7.99
CA ILE A 173 14.91 12.68 8.29
C ILE A 173 15.35 13.63 7.17
N ARG A 174 15.27 13.16 5.91
CA ARG A 174 15.63 13.96 4.73
C ARG A 174 14.80 15.25 4.63
N ASP A 175 13.50 15.17 4.86
CA ASP A 175 12.59 16.32 4.76
C ASP A 175 12.81 17.32 5.93
N SER A 176 13.22 16.82 7.11
CA SER A 176 13.68 17.65 8.23
C SER A 176 14.96 18.43 7.87
N ILE A 177 15.97 17.74 7.34
CA ILE A 177 17.22 18.37 6.88
C ILE A 177 16.93 19.44 5.82
N ALA A 178 16.09 19.12 4.83
CA ALA A 178 15.71 20.05 3.78
C ALA A 178 15.04 21.31 4.32
N SER A 179 14.25 21.19 5.39
CA SER A 179 13.58 22.32 6.03
C SER A 179 14.58 23.23 6.74
N LYS A 180 15.53 22.65 7.48
CA LYS A 180 16.62 23.40 8.14
C LYS A 180 17.51 24.16 7.16
N ILE A 181 17.90 23.51 6.06
CA ILE A 181 18.67 24.15 4.98
C ILE A 181 17.83 25.26 4.33
N SER A 182 16.57 24.98 4.02
CA SER A 182 15.65 25.93 3.40
C SER A 182 15.50 27.21 4.22
N GLU A 183 15.37 27.09 5.54
CA GLU A 183 15.26 28.21 6.47
C GLU A 183 16.56 29.02 6.57
N LYS A 184 17.71 28.35 6.74
CA LYS A 184 19.01 29.04 6.92
C LYS A 184 19.56 29.65 5.64
N CYS A 185 19.25 29.07 4.48
CA CYS A 185 19.74 29.51 3.17
C CYS A 185 18.69 30.28 2.35
N HIS A 186 17.46 30.45 2.87
CA HIS A 186 16.35 31.12 2.18
C HIS A 186 16.04 30.57 0.77
N VAL A 187 16.16 29.25 0.61
CA VAL A 187 15.85 28.54 -0.64
C VAL A 187 14.65 27.62 -0.45
N SER A 188 13.99 27.24 -1.54
CA SER A 188 12.92 26.22 -1.43
C SER A 188 13.47 24.86 -0.97
N ARG A 189 12.64 24.05 -0.29
CA ARG A 189 13.01 22.67 0.08
C ARG A 189 13.47 21.82 -1.11
N ARG A 190 12.92 22.07 -2.30
CA ARG A 190 13.36 21.42 -3.54
C ARG A 190 14.82 21.75 -3.85
N ILE A 191 15.18 23.03 -3.84
CA ILE A 191 16.55 23.51 -4.06
C ILE A 191 17.48 23.00 -2.95
N ALA A 192 17.04 23.06 -1.69
CA ALA A 192 17.81 22.52 -0.57
C ALA A 192 18.18 21.05 -0.78
N LEU A 193 17.24 20.23 -1.26
CA LEU A 193 17.48 18.81 -1.55
C LEU A 193 18.36 18.58 -2.78
N SER A 194 18.11 19.28 -3.89
CA SER A 194 18.79 19.01 -5.16
C SER A 194 20.16 19.65 -5.26
N GLU A 195 20.35 20.82 -4.64
CA GLU A 195 21.53 21.66 -4.84
C GLU A 195 22.40 21.80 -3.59
N TYR A 196 21.85 21.73 -2.38
CA TYR A 196 22.63 21.94 -1.14
C TYR A 196 23.01 20.63 -0.46
N LEU A 197 22.03 19.73 -0.29
CA LEU A 197 22.19 18.47 0.43
C LEU A 197 23.42 17.65 -0.04
N PRO A 198 23.70 17.48 -1.35
CA PRO A 198 24.84 16.68 -1.80
C PRO A 198 26.19 17.27 -1.35
N TYR A 199 26.35 18.61 -1.41
CA TYR A 199 27.58 19.26 -0.99
C TYR A 199 27.73 19.27 0.54
N LEU A 200 26.64 19.54 1.27
CA LEU A 200 26.65 19.51 2.73
C LEU A 200 27.01 18.12 3.27
N SER A 201 26.46 17.07 2.64
CA SER A 201 26.84 15.70 2.94
C SER A 201 28.32 15.45 2.72
N LEU A 202 28.85 15.83 1.56
CA LEU A 202 30.27 15.67 1.23
C LEU A 202 31.17 16.40 2.24
N MET A 203 30.82 17.64 2.59
CA MET A 203 31.55 18.43 3.57
C MET A 203 31.55 17.78 4.97
N ILE A 204 30.40 17.26 5.42
CA ILE A 204 30.28 16.56 6.71
C ILE A 204 31.07 15.25 6.70
N LYS A 205 31.06 14.50 5.60
CA LYS A 205 31.90 13.29 5.42
C LYS A 205 33.39 13.60 5.52
N HIS A 206 33.81 14.78 5.05
CA HIS A 206 35.19 15.27 5.16
C HIS A 206 35.47 16.06 6.46
N GLY A 207 34.62 15.94 7.48
CA GLY A 207 34.87 16.46 8.82
C GLY A 207 34.64 17.96 8.98
N LYS A 208 33.92 18.62 8.07
CA LYS A 208 33.51 20.02 8.27
C LYS A 208 32.42 20.11 9.34
N SER A 209 32.60 21.00 10.31
CA SER A 209 31.57 21.30 11.31
C SER A 209 30.53 22.24 10.73
N LEU A 210 29.46 21.65 10.19
CA LEU A 210 28.29 22.38 9.69
C LEU A 210 27.03 22.11 10.51
N SER A 211 27.07 21.09 11.39
CA SER A 211 25.91 20.63 12.15
C SER A 211 25.35 21.71 13.07
N GLU A 212 26.21 22.50 13.71
CA GLU A 212 25.80 23.59 14.60
C GLU A 212 25.09 24.72 13.83
N PHE A 213 25.59 25.10 12.65
CA PHE A 213 24.99 26.18 11.86
C PHE A 213 23.55 25.85 11.41
N PHE A 214 23.35 24.62 10.95
CA PHE A 214 22.04 24.13 10.48
C PHE A 214 21.18 23.50 11.57
N ASP A 215 21.65 23.45 12.82
CA ASP A 215 20.99 22.80 13.95
C ASP A 215 20.66 21.31 13.65
N PHE A 216 21.56 20.58 12.99
CA PHE A 216 21.38 19.17 12.68
C PHE A 216 21.50 18.29 13.93
N THR A 217 20.53 17.39 14.10
CA THR A 217 20.54 16.34 15.11
C THR A 217 21.54 15.24 14.76
N GLU A 218 21.93 14.43 15.75
CA GLU A 218 22.85 13.30 15.53
C GLU A 218 22.33 12.32 14.47
N GLU A 219 21.02 12.04 14.46
CA GLU A 219 20.38 11.16 13.47
C GLU A 219 20.46 11.73 12.04
N GLU A 220 20.31 13.05 11.88
CA GLU A 220 20.45 13.73 10.59
C GLU A 220 21.92 13.75 10.11
N VAL A 221 22.88 13.93 11.02
CA VAL A 221 24.30 13.86 10.71
C VAL A 221 24.70 12.44 10.28
N GLU A 222 24.19 11.42 10.97
CA GLU A 222 24.40 10.02 10.57
C GLU A 222 23.79 9.74 9.18
N TYR A 223 22.58 10.25 8.92
CA TYR A 223 21.95 10.16 7.61
C TYR A 223 22.83 10.78 6.52
N LEU A 224 23.33 12.00 6.73
CA LEU A 224 24.19 12.70 5.77
C LEU A 224 25.48 11.91 5.52
N ARG A 225 26.11 11.35 6.57
CA ARG A 225 27.33 10.53 6.42
C ARG A 225 27.10 9.25 5.62
N LYS A 226 25.93 8.61 5.70
CA LYS A 226 25.65 7.34 5.02
C LYS A 226 25.04 7.51 3.63
N TRP A 227 24.12 8.46 3.47
CA TRP A 227 23.18 8.50 2.34
C TRP A 227 23.12 9.84 1.61
N GLY A 228 23.69 10.91 2.19
CA GLY A 228 23.69 12.23 1.57
C GLY A 228 24.70 12.37 0.46
#